data_AF-A0A7S0I549-F1
#
_entry.id   AF-A0A7S0I549-F1
#
_cell.length_a   1.000
_cell.length_b   1.000
_cell.length_c   1.000
_cell.angle_alpha   90.00
_cell.angle_beta   90.00
_cell.angle_gamma   90.00
#
_symmetry.space_group_name_H-M   'P 1'
#
loop_
_entity.id
_entity.type
_entity.pdbx_description
1 polymer ?
#
loop_
_entity_poly.entity_id
_entity_poly.type
_entity_poly.pdbx_seq_one_letter_code
_entity_poly.pdbx_strand_id
1 'polypeptide(L)'
;ESGALDGELAALLEQPSAIALGEGLTSQLGLQDLFSGCPADDDALLFAVPVCAPYSTLASYTYRAKLTPGAQKKGKAGKQALGMFAAAARSERHRELLRAVVDDDVIRVMLPNVKVAAPGVQQAKNKIKAEKKAAATQKKANKAAAAELD
;
A
#
# COMPACT_ATOMS: atom_id res chain seq x y z
N GLU A 1 21.96 12.78 16.14
CA GLU A 1 20.96 11.80 15.66
C GLU A 1 21.26 11.21 14.27
N SER A 2 22.17 11.77 13.45
CA SER A 2 22.51 11.20 12.13
C SER A 2 23.21 9.83 12.19
N GLY A 3 24.14 9.65 13.14
CA GLY A 3 24.95 8.42 13.22
C GLY A 3 24.18 7.14 13.60
N ALA A 4 22.95 7.26 14.11
CA ALA A 4 22.11 6.09 14.39
C ALA A 4 21.49 5.52 13.10
N LEU A 5 21.11 6.40 12.17
CA LEU A 5 20.55 6.02 10.87
C LEU A 5 21.63 5.38 9.98
N ASP A 6 22.87 5.89 10.06
CA ASP A 6 24.02 5.31 9.35
C ASP A 6 24.34 3.88 9.86
N GLY A 7 24.17 3.63 11.16
CA GLY A 7 24.36 2.31 11.77
C GLY A 7 23.25 1.30 11.41
N GLU A 8 21.99 1.73 11.40
CA GLU A 8 20.87 0.88 10.97
C GLU A 8 20.93 0.56 9.47
N LEU A 9 21.40 1.51 8.65
CA LEU A 9 21.63 1.31 7.22
C LEU A 9 22.75 0.28 6.97
N ALA A 10 23.86 0.38 7.70
CA ALA A 10 24.94 -0.61 7.64
C ALA A 10 24.44 -2.01 8.05
N ALA A 11 23.64 -2.11 9.11
CA ALA A 11 23.07 -3.37 9.57
C ALA A 11 22.09 -4.00 8.56
N LEU A 12 21.33 -3.18 7.82
CA LEU A 12 20.45 -3.65 6.73
C LEU A 12 21.26 -4.15 5.53
N LEU A 13 22.38 -3.50 5.19
CA LEU A 13 23.29 -3.91 4.12
C LEU A 13 24.10 -5.17 4.49
N GLU A 14 24.33 -5.43 5.78
CA GLU A 14 24.96 -6.65 6.30
C GLU A 14 24.01 -7.85 6.40
N GLN A 15 22.71 -7.71 6.09
CA GLN A 15 21.84 -8.88 5.98
C GLN A 15 22.22 -9.71 4.74
N PRO A 16 22.32 -11.06 4.86
CA PRO A 16 22.94 -11.94 3.85
C PRO A 16 22.25 -11.97 2.48
N SER A 17 21.06 -11.38 2.32
CA SER A 17 20.41 -11.20 1.01
C SER A 17 20.97 -10.02 0.19
N ALA A 18 21.70 -9.09 0.81
CA ALA A 18 22.36 -7.96 0.14
C ALA A 18 23.84 -8.25 -0.22
N ILE A 19 24.45 -9.26 0.40
CA ILE A 19 25.89 -9.55 0.32
C ILE A 19 26.23 -10.46 -0.86
N ALA A 20 25.93 -10.01 -2.07
CA ALA A 20 26.55 -10.52 -3.30
C ALA A 20 26.97 -9.40 -4.26
N LEU A 21 26.85 -8.14 -3.84
CA LEU A 21 27.32 -6.99 -4.59
C LEU A 21 28.74 -6.67 -4.09
N GLY A 22 29.74 -6.84 -4.97
CA GLY A 22 31.15 -6.71 -4.60
C GLY A 22 31.48 -5.39 -3.89
N GLU A 23 32.51 -5.42 -3.06
CA GLU A 23 32.91 -4.36 -2.09
C GLU A 23 33.04 -2.94 -2.68
N GLY A 24 33.11 -2.79 -4.00
CA GLY A 24 33.11 -1.49 -4.68
C GLY A 24 31.73 -0.86 -4.89
N LEU A 25 30.66 -1.64 -5.04
CA LEU A 25 29.32 -1.11 -5.36
C LEU A 25 28.60 -0.58 -4.12
N THR A 26 28.86 -1.19 -2.96
CA THR A 26 28.32 -0.75 -1.66
C THR A 26 28.75 0.68 -1.31
N SER A 27 29.93 1.11 -1.77
CA SER A 27 30.42 2.49 -1.61
C SER A 27 29.70 3.52 -2.50
N GLN A 28 28.97 3.06 -3.53
CA GLN A 28 28.23 3.90 -4.47
C GLN A 28 26.71 3.87 -4.26
N LEU A 29 26.21 2.93 -3.47
CA LEU A 29 24.80 2.77 -3.13
C LEU A 29 24.42 3.73 -1.99
N GLY A 30 23.39 4.53 -2.21
CA GLY A 30 22.79 5.37 -1.18
C GLY A 30 21.50 4.79 -0.63
N LEU A 31 20.99 5.40 0.43
CA LEU A 31 19.74 5.01 1.07
C LEU A 31 18.55 5.00 0.08
N GLN A 32 18.57 5.89 -0.91
CA GLN A 32 17.56 5.97 -1.97
C GLN A 32 17.48 4.71 -2.84
N ASP A 33 18.58 3.98 -2.99
CA ASP A 33 18.64 2.80 -3.87
C ASP A 33 17.99 1.57 -3.21
N LEU A 34 17.70 1.64 -1.91
CA LEU A 34 16.90 0.64 -1.18
C LEU A 34 15.40 0.74 -1.48
N PHE A 35 14.94 1.85 -2.08
CA PHE A 35 13.54 2.05 -2.41
C PHE A 35 13.28 1.76 -3.88
N SER A 36 12.35 0.86 -4.15
CA SER A 36 11.84 0.62 -5.50
C SER A 36 10.34 0.89 -5.57
N GLY A 37 9.92 1.64 -6.60
CA GLY A 37 8.51 1.83 -6.96
C GLY A 37 7.94 0.70 -7.82
N CYS A 38 8.82 -0.12 -8.40
CA CYS A 38 8.48 -1.21 -9.31
C CYS A 38 9.28 -2.46 -8.92
N PRO A 39 8.96 -3.08 -7.76
CA PRO A 39 9.67 -4.28 -7.34
C PRO A 39 9.47 -5.41 -8.34
N ALA A 40 10.55 -6.14 -8.63
CA ALA A 40 10.54 -7.37 -9.39
C ALA A 40 9.95 -8.51 -8.55
N ASP A 41 9.54 -9.60 -9.20
CA ASP A 41 8.95 -10.74 -8.49
C ASP A 41 9.98 -11.49 -7.63
N ASP A 42 11.27 -11.37 -7.95
CA ASP A 42 12.39 -11.95 -7.20
C ASP A 42 12.89 -11.04 -6.04
N ASP A 43 12.34 -9.82 -5.90
CA ASP A 43 12.79 -8.88 -4.86
C ASP A 43 12.27 -9.25 -3.46
N ALA A 44 13.15 -9.17 -2.46
CA ALA A 44 12.80 -9.38 -1.06
C ALA A 44 12.20 -8.10 -0.43
N LEU A 45 10.87 -8.05 -0.34
CA LEU A 45 10.16 -6.90 0.21
C LEU A 45 10.12 -6.91 1.75
N LEU A 46 10.69 -5.88 2.35
CA LEU A 46 10.78 -5.71 3.81
C LEU A 46 9.60 -4.91 4.39
N PHE A 47 9.34 -3.73 3.82
CA PHE A 47 8.31 -2.80 4.30
C PHE A 47 7.75 -1.96 3.14
N ALA A 48 6.57 -1.38 3.35
CA ALA A 48 5.94 -0.47 2.40
C ALA A 48 5.92 0.95 2.98
N VAL A 49 6.39 1.94 2.20
CA VAL A 49 6.41 3.34 2.61
C VAL A 49 5.39 4.13 1.79
N PRO A 50 4.43 4.84 2.41
CA PRO A 50 3.53 5.72 1.69
C PRO A 50 4.29 6.95 1.19
N VAL A 51 4.10 7.30 -0.08
CA VAL A 51 4.68 8.52 -0.69
C VAL A 51 3.61 9.29 -1.47
N CYS A 52 3.70 10.62 -1.48
CA CYS A 52 2.86 11.49 -2.32
C CYS A 52 3.77 12.32 -3.21
N ALA A 53 3.56 12.23 -4.52
CA ALA A 53 4.37 12.88 -5.53
C ALA A 53 3.52 13.27 -6.75
N PRO A 54 4.03 14.13 -7.65
CA PRO A 54 3.36 14.43 -8.91
C PRO A 54 3.06 13.14 -9.70
N TYR A 55 1.90 13.06 -10.34
CA TYR A 55 1.46 11.81 -10.98
C TYR A 55 2.39 11.33 -12.11
N SER A 56 3.10 12.24 -12.76
CA SER A 56 4.09 11.92 -13.80
C SER A 56 5.30 11.15 -13.26
N THR A 57 5.76 11.43 -12.04
CA THR A 57 6.91 10.75 -11.44
C THR A 57 6.56 9.33 -11.00
N LEU A 58 5.27 9.11 -10.68
CA LEU A 58 4.75 7.81 -10.28
C LEU A 58 4.39 6.92 -11.48
N ALA A 59 4.70 7.30 -12.72
CA ALA A 59 4.30 6.56 -13.92
C ALA A 59 4.88 5.14 -14.01
N SER A 60 6.05 4.89 -13.40
CA SER A 60 6.67 3.57 -13.31
C SER A 60 6.19 2.75 -12.10
N TYR A 61 5.49 3.36 -11.15
CA TYR A 61 5.11 2.68 -9.92
C TYR A 61 4.01 1.65 -10.15
N THR A 62 4.17 0.47 -9.53
CA THR A 62 3.20 -0.63 -9.56
C THR A 62 1.89 -0.23 -8.85
N TYR A 63 2.01 0.37 -7.66
CA TYR A 63 0.85 0.79 -6.85
C TYR A 63 0.75 2.30 -6.84
N ARG A 64 -0.17 2.85 -7.64
CA ARG A 64 -0.39 4.30 -7.73
C ARG A 64 -1.85 4.68 -7.86
N ALA A 65 -2.21 5.83 -7.29
CA ALA A 65 -3.52 6.43 -7.45
C ALA A 65 -3.36 7.93 -7.71
N LYS A 66 -4.21 8.46 -8.59
CA LYS A 66 -4.37 9.88 -8.82
C LYS A 66 -5.23 10.48 -7.70
N LEU A 67 -4.72 11.52 -7.08
CA LEU A 67 -5.48 12.34 -6.15
C LEU A 67 -6.08 13.51 -6.93
N THR A 68 -7.40 13.65 -6.87
CA THR A 68 -8.11 14.80 -7.42
C THR A 68 -8.69 15.60 -6.27
N PRO A 69 -8.75 16.95 -6.32
CA PRO A 69 -9.45 17.72 -5.30
C PRO A 69 -10.88 17.21 -5.05
N GLY A 70 -11.31 17.17 -3.80
CA GLY A 70 -12.59 16.60 -3.36
C GLY A 70 -12.87 16.82 -1.87
N ALA A 71 -13.81 16.07 -1.29
CA ALA A 71 -14.26 16.30 0.09
C ALA A 71 -13.79 15.25 1.12
N GLN A 72 -12.89 14.32 0.75
CA GLN A 72 -12.45 13.29 1.69
C GLN A 72 -11.27 13.78 2.55
N LYS A 73 -11.35 13.47 3.85
CA LYS A 73 -10.25 13.68 4.80
C LYS A 73 -9.08 12.73 4.52
N LYS A 74 -7.86 13.14 4.90
CA LYS A 74 -6.60 12.41 4.70
C LYS A 74 -6.69 10.92 5.05
N GLY A 75 -7.15 10.59 6.26
CA GLY A 75 -7.24 9.19 6.70
C GLY A 75 -8.24 8.35 5.89
N LYS A 76 -9.36 8.93 5.47
CA LYS A 76 -10.35 8.22 4.65
C LYS A 76 -9.84 7.98 3.23
N ALA A 77 -9.14 8.97 2.66
CA ALA A 77 -8.50 8.82 1.35
C ALA A 77 -7.35 7.80 1.41
N GLY A 78 -6.50 7.86 2.44
CA GLY A 78 -5.42 6.90 2.69
C GLY A 78 -5.89 5.45 2.76
N LYS A 79 -6.84 5.17 3.65
CA LYS A 79 -7.44 3.82 3.78
C LYS A 79 -8.08 3.33 2.49
N GLN A 80 -8.70 4.23 1.74
CA GLN A 80 -9.26 3.89 0.44
C GLN A 80 -8.18 3.51 -0.57
N ALA A 81 -7.08 4.26 -0.64
CA ALA A 81 -5.97 3.98 -1.56
C ALA A 81 -5.29 2.65 -1.20
N LEU A 82 -4.92 2.43 0.07
CA LEU A 82 -4.32 1.18 0.53
C LEU A 82 -5.23 -0.02 0.30
N GLY A 83 -6.53 0.11 0.58
CA GLY A 83 -7.49 -0.97 0.33
C GLY A 83 -7.59 -1.33 -1.16
N MET A 84 -7.48 -0.35 -2.05
CA MET A 84 -7.42 -0.60 -3.50
C MET A 84 -6.14 -1.30 -3.90
N PHE A 85 -4.98 -0.87 -3.38
CA PHE A 85 -3.70 -1.49 -3.68
C PHE A 85 -3.63 -2.92 -3.16
N ALA A 86 -4.14 -3.18 -1.95
CA ALA A 86 -4.21 -4.54 -1.39
C ALA A 86 -5.13 -5.46 -2.21
N ALA A 87 -6.18 -4.92 -2.84
CA ALA A 87 -7.05 -5.68 -3.74
C ALA A 87 -6.41 -5.95 -5.12
N ALA A 88 -5.47 -5.11 -5.54
CA ALA A 88 -4.70 -5.22 -6.77
C ALA A 88 -3.29 -5.80 -6.53
N ALA A 89 -3.02 -6.36 -5.34
CA ALA A 89 -1.72 -6.89 -4.98
C ALA A 89 -1.36 -8.08 -5.88
N ARG A 90 -0.12 -8.08 -6.40
CA ARG A 90 0.39 -9.15 -7.27
C ARG A 90 0.64 -10.47 -6.54
N SER A 91 0.99 -10.39 -5.25
CA SER A 91 1.24 -11.55 -4.40
C SER A 91 0.73 -11.30 -2.98
N GLU A 92 0.63 -12.37 -2.20
CA GLU A 92 0.21 -12.28 -0.80
C GLU A 92 1.17 -11.42 0.03
N ARG A 93 2.48 -11.51 -0.25
CA ARG A 93 3.51 -10.71 0.41
C ARG A 93 3.26 -9.21 0.24
N HIS A 94 2.97 -8.76 -0.98
CA HIS A 94 2.61 -7.36 -1.22
C HIS A 94 1.38 -6.93 -0.42
N ARG A 95 0.39 -7.82 -0.34
CA ARG A 95 -0.87 -7.57 0.36
C ARG A 95 -0.67 -7.41 1.86
N GLU A 96 0.17 -8.24 2.46
CA GLU A 96 0.57 -8.15 3.87
C GLU A 96 1.27 -6.83 4.17
N LEU A 97 2.27 -6.47 3.37
CA LEU A 97 3.05 -5.24 3.56
C LEU A 97 2.18 -3.98 3.42
N LEU A 98 1.27 -3.96 2.44
CA LEU A 98 0.34 -2.84 2.27
C LEU A 98 -0.65 -2.68 3.44
N ARG A 99 -0.96 -3.77 4.16
CA ARG A 99 -1.80 -3.72 5.37
C ARG A 99 -1.01 -3.43 6.64
N ALA A 100 0.28 -3.73 6.66
CA ALA A 100 1.18 -3.45 7.76
C ALA A 100 1.52 -1.95 7.88
N VAL A 101 1.27 -1.16 6.83
CA VAL A 101 1.47 0.30 6.87
C VAL A 101 0.60 0.94 7.95
N VAL A 102 1.24 1.72 8.82
CA VAL A 102 0.57 2.42 9.92
C VAL A 102 -0.27 3.57 9.38
N ASP A 103 -1.51 3.70 9.89
CA ASP A 103 -2.45 4.74 9.46
C ASP A 103 -1.87 6.16 9.60
N ASP A 104 -1.06 6.40 10.63
CA ASP A 104 -0.45 7.71 10.90
C ASP A 104 0.54 8.13 9.79
N ASP A 105 1.37 7.19 9.31
CA ASP A 105 2.32 7.44 8.22
C ASP A 105 1.60 7.81 6.92
N VAL A 106 0.49 7.13 6.64
CA VAL A 106 -0.35 7.45 5.48
C VAL A 106 -0.96 8.84 5.60
N ILE A 107 -1.45 9.20 6.79
CA ILE A 107 -2.07 10.51 7.04
C ILE A 107 -1.06 11.65 6.91
N ARG A 108 0.19 11.45 7.36
CA ARG A 108 1.27 12.45 7.26
C ARG A 108 1.58 12.81 5.81
N VAL A 109 1.58 11.81 4.94
CA VAL A 109 1.95 11.94 3.52
C VAL A 109 0.77 12.40 2.65
N MET A 110 -0.47 12.14 3.07
CA MET A 110 -1.66 12.43 2.27
C MET A 110 -2.06 13.92 2.27
N LEU A 111 -2.55 14.39 1.12
CA LEU A 111 -3.13 15.73 0.96
C LEU A 111 -4.56 15.81 1.53
N PRO A 112 -4.98 16.92 2.14
CA PRO A 112 -6.35 17.12 2.60
C PRO A 112 -7.30 17.39 1.43
N ASN A 113 -8.60 17.15 1.62
CA ASN A 113 -9.65 17.48 0.64
C ASN A 113 -9.38 16.88 -0.75
N VAL A 114 -9.11 15.57 -0.78
CA VAL A 114 -8.85 14.83 -2.01
C VAL A 114 -9.87 13.71 -2.20
N LYS A 115 -9.97 13.23 -3.43
CA LYS A 115 -10.70 12.04 -3.85
C LYS A 115 -9.72 11.13 -4.56
N VAL A 116 -9.72 9.85 -4.18
CA VAL A 116 -8.84 8.84 -4.77
C VAL A 116 -9.46 8.33 -6.08
N ALA A 117 -8.69 8.45 -7.17
CA ALA A 117 -9.02 7.93 -8.49
C ALA A 117 -7.84 7.09 -9.01
N ALA A 118 -8.09 5.86 -9.44
CA ALA A 118 -7.11 5.02 -10.12
C ALA A 118 -7.81 4.34 -11.29
N PRO A 119 -7.08 3.93 -12.34
CA PRO A 119 -7.65 3.06 -13.37
C PRO A 119 -8.20 1.80 -12.67
N GLY A 120 -9.49 1.50 -12.84
CA GLY A 120 -10.19 0.41 -12.15
C GLY A 120 -11.00 0.79 -10.89
N VAL A 121 -10.95 2.04 -10.41
CA VAL A 121 -11.72 2.49 -9.22
C VAL A 121 -13.23 2.29 -9.35
N GLN A 122 -13.78 2.41 -10.55
CA GLN A 122 -15.20 2.18 -10.77
C GLN A 122 -15.57 0.70 -10.61
N GLN A 123 -14.72 -0.21 -11.08
CA GLN A 123 -14.94 -1.65 -10.99
C GLN A 123 -14.75 -2.16 -9.56
N ALA A 124 -13.69 -1.71 -8.85
CA ALA A 124 -13.47 -2.05 -7.44
C ALA A 124 -14.59 -1.49 -6.54
N LYS A 125 -15.07 -0.26 -6.78
CA LYS A 125 -16.22 0.31 -6.05
C LYS A 125 -17.52 -0.46 -6.32
N ASN A 126 -17.73 -0.94 -7.55
CA ASN A 126 -18.90 -1.76 -7.89
C ASN A 126 -18.82 -3.14 -7.23
N LYS A 127 -17.63 -3.76 -7.20
CA LYS A 127 -17.41 -5.05 -6.54
C LYS A 127 -17.61 -4.95 -5.02
N ILE A 128 -17.04 -3.93 -4.38
CA ILE A 128 -17.23 -3.67 -2.93
C ILE A 128 -18.70 -3.35 -2.60
N LYS A 129 -19.43 -2.62 -3.47
CA LYS A 129 -20.86 -2.37 -3.30
C LYS A 129 -21.69 -3.65 -3.49
N ALA A 130 -21.32 -4.51 -4.44
CA ALA A 130 -21.98 -5.79 -4.69
C ALA A 130 -21.76 -6.77 -3.52
N GLU A 131 -20.55 -6.87 -2.99
CA GLU A 131 -20.21 -7.70 -1.83
C GLU A 131 -20.92 -7.21 -0.56
N LYS A 132 -20.98 -5.89 -0.34
CA LYS A 132 -21.78 -5.32 0.78
C LYS A 132 -23.28 -5.60 0.64
N LYS A 133 -23.82 -5.60 -0.59
CA LYS A 133 -25.22 -5.92 -0.85
C LYS A 133 -25.48 -7.42 -0.63
N ALA A 134 -24.55 -8.29 -1.05
CA ALA A 134 -24.62 -9.74 -0.82
C ALA A 134 -24.55 -10.09 0.68
N ALA A 135 -23.64 -9.46 1.43
CA ALA A 135 -23.52 -9.65 2.88
C ALA A 135 -24.76 -9.14 3.64
N ALA A 136 -25.38 -8.05 3.20
CA ALA A 136 -26.64 -7.55 3.78
C ALA A 136 -27.82 -8.49 3.51
N THR A 137 -27.89 -9.08 2.31
CA THR A 137 -28.92 -10.08 1.96
C THR A 137 -28.74 -11.39 2.74
N GLN A 138 -27.50 -11.88 2.88
CA GLN A 138 -27.20 -13.06 3.69
C GLN A 138 -27.50 -12.85 5.18
N LYS A 139 -27.22 -11.66 5.73
CA LYS A 139 -27.56 -11.34 7.13
C LYS A 139 -29.07 -11.25 7.37
N LYS A 140 -29.85 -10.83 6.37
CA LYS A 140 -31.33 -10.89 6.41
C LYS A 140 -31.86 -12.32 6.30
N ALA A 141 -31.28 -13.14 5.42
CA ALA A 141 -31.67 -14.53 5.25
C ALA A 141 -31.39 -15.38 6.51
N ASN A 142 -30.22 -15.24 7.13
CA ASN A 142 -29.91 -15.92 8.39
C ASN A 142 -30.80 -15.46 9.55
N LYS A 143 -31.21 -14.19 9.57
CA LYS A 143 -32.11 -13.67 10.62
C LYS A 143 -33.55 -14.17 10.44
N ALA A 144 -34.00 -14.42 9.22
CA ALA A 144 -35.31 -15.00 8.94
C ALA A 144 -35.35 -16.51 9.25
N ALA A 145 -34.30 -17.25 8.90
CA ALA A 145 -34.19 -18.68 9.21
C ALA A 145 -34.13 -18.97 10.73
N ALA A 146 -33.57 -18.05 11.52
CA ALA A 146 -33.55 -18.15 12.98
C ALA A 146 -34.90 -17.83 13.65
N ALA A 147 -35.89 -17.32 12.91
CA ALA A 147 -37.22 -16.97 13.42
C ALA A 147 -38.30 -17.99 13.08
N GLU A 148 -38.01 -19.01 12.26
CA GLU A 148 -38.93 -20.12 11.95
C GLU A 148 -38.60 -21.42 12.71
N LEU A 149 -37.69 -21.36 13.69
CA LEU A 149 -37.32 -22.49 14.55
C LEU A 149 -37.69 -22.30 16.03
N ASP A 150 -38.62 -21.38 16.31
CA ASP A 150 -39.27 -21.16 17.61
C ASP A 150 -40.79 -21.30 17.44
#